data_AF-A0A0F8WUR9-F1
#
_entry.id   AF-A0A0F8WUR9-F1
#
_cell.length_a   1.000
_cell.length_b   1.000
_cell.length_c   1.000
_cell.angle_alpha   90.00
_cell.angle_beta   90.00
_cell.angle_gamma   90.00
#
_symmetry.space_group_name_H-M   'P 1'
#
loop_
_entity.id
_entity.type
_entity.pdbx_description
1 polymer ?
#
loop_
_entity_poly.entity_id
_entity_poly.type
_entity_poly.pdbx_seq_one_letter_code
_entity_poly.pdbx_strand_id
1 'polypeptide(L)'
;MRPRRTHILLLLLAGLTVAIAVGYLSSSSRWIVREPVLVDRKVTIRPDYTDTVIPPNIAPLNFVIDQPADRYCVKIAGAGGQPIIISGREPEIRIPPDKWEAILQANRGGELYIDIFVEIEGRWLQYKRITNRIAQDNIDGYLVYRLLRPLYNLVPMDGMGLYQRTLATFDESLILRSDSISGGCMNCHTFHKNSPDNMLFHFRSDVHGRGSVLIRGQTALKLDVSTEFNASPAAYTDWH
;
A
#
# COMPACT_ATOMS: atom_id res chain seq x y z
N MET A 1 26.73 28.70 48.12
CA MET A 1 25.80 27.55 48.33
C MET A 1 25.28 27.08 46.96
N ARG A 2 25.04 25.76 46.79
CA ARG A 2 24.29 25.08 45.69
C ARG A 2 24.93 24.58 44.36
N PRO A 3 26.25 24.49 44.07
CA PRO A 3 26.69 23.84 42.82
C PRO A 3 26.73 22.30 42.89
N ARG A 4 26.99 21.70 44.05
CA ARG A 4 27.13 20.23 44.19
C ARG A 4 25.85 19.43 43.99
N ARG A 5 24.68 20.00 44.32
CA ARG A 5 23.39 19.30 44.17
C ARG A 5 22.93 19.21 42.71
N THR A 6 23.26 20.22 41.89
CA THR A 6 22.93 20.26 40.46
C THR A 6 23.75 19.23 39.68
N HIS A 7 25.03 19.04 40.00
CA HIS A 7 25.85 18.02 39.35
C HIS A 7 25.40 16.59 39.69
N ILE A 8 24.99 16.32 40.93
CA ILE A 8 24.45 15.02 41.32
C ILE A 8 23.12 14.75 40.61
N LEU A 9 22.23 15.76 40.50
CA LEU A 9 20.96 15.62 39.80
C LEU A 9 21.15 15.34 38.31
N LEU A 10 22.12 16.02 37.67
CA LEU A 10 22.46 15.79 36.25
C LEU A 10 23.03 14.40 36.01
N LEU A 11 23.88 13.88 36.90
CA LEU A 11 24.40 12.52 36.81
C LEU A 11 23.30 11.46 37.00
N LEU A 12 22.34 11.70 37.90
CA LEU A 12 21.19 10.80 38.08
C LEU A 12 20.25 10.80 36.87
N LEU A 13 20.00 11.98 36.27
CA LEU A 13 19.21 12.10 35.02
C LEU A 13 19.92 11.45 33.82
N ALA A 14 21.23 11.58 33.71
CA ALA A 14 22.03 10.89 32.70
C ALA A 14 22.00 9.36 32.91
N GLY A 15 22.11 8.89 34.16
CA GLY A 15 21.97 7.47 34.49
C GLY A 15 20.58 6.90 34.16
N LEU A 16 19.52 7.66 34.45
CA LEU A 16 18.14 7.27 34.15
C LEU A 16 17.87 7.21 32.64
N THR A 17 18.37 8.18 31.87
CA THR A 17 18.22 8.18 30.41
C THR A 17 18.99 7.03 29.76
N VAL A 18 20.20 6.71 30.24
CA VAL A 18 20.94 5.50 29.81
C VAL A 18 20.20 4.22 30.20
N ALA A 19 19.63 4.13 31.41
CA ALA A 19 18.86 2.97 31.84
C ALA A 19 17.57 2.79 31.03
N ILE A 20 16.90 3.88 30.66
CA ILE A 20 15.71 3.85 29.77
C ILE A 20 16.14 3.46 28.35
N ALA A 21 17.25 3.97 27.83
CA ALA A 21 17.76 3.61 26.51
C ALA A 21 18.19 2.13 26.44
N VAL A 22 18.88 1.63 27.47
CA VAL A 22 19.24 0.21 27.62
C VAL A 22 18.00 -0.65 27.83
N GLY A 23 17.01 -0.16 28.60
CA GLY A 23 15.68 -0.76 28.74
C GLY A 23 14.95 -0.88 27.40
N TYR A 24 14.97 0.16 26.57
CA TYR A 24 14.39 0.15 25.22
C TYR A 24 15.15 -0.76 24.24
N LEU A 25 16.49 -0.79 24.33
CA LEU A 25 17.36 -1.66 23.54
C LEU A 25 17.29 -3.13 24.00
N SER A 26 16.90 -3.40 25.24
CA SER A 26 16.70 -4.75 25.78
C SER A 26 15.24 -5.23 25.71
N SER A 27 14.27 -4.30 25.63
CA SER A 27 12.86 -4.58 25.36
C SER A 27 12.56 -4.82 23.88
N SER A 28 13.52 -4.60 22.98
CA SER A 28 13.54 -5.38 21.73
C SER A 28 13.90 -6.81 22.10
N SER A 29 12.95 -7.51 22.73
CA SER A 29 13.01 -8.95 22.88
C SER A 29 13.15 -9.50 21.47
N ARG A 30 14.37 -9.80 21.06
CA ARG A 30 14.64 -10.73 19.98
C ARG A 30 13.89 -11.98 20.42
N TRP A 31 12.70 -12.21 19.88
CA TRP A 31 12.01 -13.48 20.04
C TRP A 31 12.88 -14.48 19.29
N ILE A 32 13.85 -15.05 20.00
CA ILE A 32 14.79 -16.01 19.44
C ILE A 32 13.97 -17.26 19.19
N VAL A 33 13.64 -17.52 17.93
CA VAL A 33 13.17 -18.83 17.49
C VAL A 33 14.30 -19.81 17.81
N ARG A 34 14.10 -20.64 18.85
CA ARG A 34 15.07 -21.65 19.25
C ARG A 34 14.63 -22.97 18.62
N GLU A 35 15.51 -23.55 17.80
CA GLU A 35 15.40 -24.92 17.28
C GLU A 35 13.99 -25.28 16.78
N PRO A 36 13.51 -24.66 15.69
CA PRO A 36 12.18 -24.93 15.20
C PRO A 36 12.08 -26.34 14.62
N VAL A 37 10.96 -27.01 14.87
CA VAL A 37 10.61 -28.26 14.19
C VAL A 37 10.18 -27.91 12.77
N LEU A 38 10.83 -28.53 11.78
CA LEU A 38 10.50 -28.31 10.37
C LEU A 38 9.18 -28.98 10.03
N VAL A 39 8.29 -28.25 9.36
CA VAL A 39 7.02 -28.74 8.85
C VAL A 39 7.10 -28.72 7.32
N ASP A 40 7.00 -29.88 6.68
CA ASP A 40 7.06 -30.02 5.23
C ASP A 40 5.73 -29.67 4.54
N ARG A 41 5.24 -28.47 4.81
CA ARG A 41 4.14 -27.82 4.07
C ARG A 41 4.28 -26.31 4.15
N LYS A 42 3.71 -25.59 3.18
CA LYS A 42 3.54 -24.13 3.29
C LYS A 42 2.42 -23.84 4.31
N VAL A 43 2.53 -22.71 5.00
CA VAL A 43 1.42 -22.18 5.80
C VAL A 43 0.50 -21.34 4.90
N THR A 44 -0.80 -21.39 5.16
CA THR A 44 -1.76 -20.54 4.45
C THR A 44 -1.60 -19.10 4.93
N ILE A 45 -1.52 -18.16 3.99
CA ILE A 45 -1.51 -16.73 4.28
C ILE A 45 -2.63 -16.02 3.52
N ARG A 46 -3.10 -14.89 4.07
CA ARG A 46 -4.20 -14.11 3.49
C ARG A 46 -3.86 -12.62 3.44
N PRO A 47 -3.93 -11.96 2.26
CA PRO A 47 -4.11 -12.55 0.94
C PRO A 47 -3.00 -13.56 0.59
N ASP A 48 -3.27 -14.44 -0.36
CA ASP A 48 -2.26 -15.40 -0.83
C ASP A 48 -1.30 -14.71 -1.80
N TYR A 49 -0.07 -14.51 -1.35
CA TYR A 49 1.03 -13.96 -2.15
C TYR A 49 2.10 -15.01 -2.47
N THR A 50 1.76 -16.29 -2.39
CA THR A 50 2.72 -17.37 -2.67
C THR A 50 3.02 -17.51 -4.16
N ASP A 51 4.30 -17.70 -4.49
CA ASP A 51 4.81 -17.92 -5.85
C ASP A 51 4.41 -16.79 -6.84
N THR A 52 4.40 -15.54 -6.35
CA THR A 52 4.04 -14.34 -7.13
C THR A 52 5.26 -13.57 -7.65
N VAL A 53 5.01 -12.64 -8.58
CA VAL A 53 6.01 -11.67 -9.05
C VAL A 53 5.71 -10.31 -8.42
N ILE A 54 6.68 -9.79 -7.67
CA ILE A 54 6.57 -8.57 -6.87
C ILE A 54 7.24 -7.41 -7.62
N PRO A 55 6.50 -6.36 -8.01
CA PRO A 55 7.10 -5.15 -8.54
C PRO A 55 7.97 -4.45 -7.48
N PRO A 56 9.15 -3.94 -7.82
CA PRO A 56 10.06 -3.34 -6.86
C PRO A 56 9.58 -2.01 -6.26
N ASN A 57 8.55 -1.39 -6.84
CA ASN A 57 7.92 -0.16 -6.37
C ASN A 57 6.54 -0.38 -5.71
N ILE A 58 6.15 -1.62 -5.41
CA ILE A 58 4.85 -1.90 -4.78
C ILE A 58 4.91 -1.66 -3.26
N ALA A 59 3.81 -1.20 -2.70
CA ALA A 59 3.60 -1.08 -1.26
C ALA A 59 3.81 -2.43 -0.52
N PRO A 60 4.05 -2.40 0.80
CA PRO A 60 4.29 -3.61 1.56
C PRO A 60 3.14 -4.61 1.47
N LEU A 61 3.47 -5.84 1.10
CA LEU A 61 2.51 -6.95 0.97
C LEU A 61 2.19 -7.54 2.35
N ASN A 62 1.45 -6.78 3.15
CA ASN A 62 0.98 -7.22 4.47
C ASN A 62 0.04 -8.41 4.32
N PHE A 63 0.18 -9.39 5.21
CA PHE A 63 -0.62 -10.62 5.20
C PHE A 63 -0.93 -11.11 6.61
N VAL A 64 -1.91 -11.99 6.71
CA VAL A 64 -2.29 -12.71 7.93
C VAL A 64 -1.87 -14.15 7.79
N ILE A 65 -1.24 -14.72 8.82
CA ILE A 65 -0.92 -16.15 8.89
C ILE A 65 -2.18 -16.89 9.36
N ASP A 66 -2.74 -17.75 8.50
CA ASP A 66 -3.96 -18.50 8.77
C ASP A 66 -3.65 -19.84 9.47
N GLN A 67 -2.99 -19.73 10.63
CA GLN A 67 -2.62 -20.86 11.49
C GLN A 67 -2.65 -20.38 12.95
N PRO A 68 -3.60 -20.85 13.77
CA PRO A 68 -3.63 -20.50 15.19
C PRO A 68 -2.33 -20.89 15.89
N ALA A 69 -1.79 -19.96 16.67
CA ALA A 69 -0.54 -20.09 17.41
C ALA A 69 -0.46 -19.06 18.55
N ASP A 70 0.41 -19.33 19.52
CA ASP A 70 0.69 -18.44 20.66
C ASP A 70 1.55 -17.25 20.25
N ARG A 71 2.48 -17.46 19.31
CA ARG A 71 3.36 -16.44 18.74
C ARG A 71 3.67 -16.70 17.28
N TYR A 72 4.05 -15.62 16.60
CA TYR A 72 4.40 -15.60 15.19
C TYR A 72 5.74 -14.90 15.01
N CYS A 73 6.56 -15.41 14.09
CA CYS A 73 7.78 -14.76 13.65
C CYS A 73 7.92 -14.97 12.14
N VAL A 74 8.18 -13.89 11.41
CA VAL A 74 8.41 -13.89 9.97
C VAL A 74 9.74 -13.26 9.69
N LYS A 75 10.53 -13.92 8.85
CA LYS A 75 11.76 -13.38 8.29
C LYS A 75 11.59 -13.23 6.78
N ILE A 76 11.77 -12.01 6.30
CA ILE A 76 11.79 -11.67 4.87
C ILE A 76 13.22 -11.33 4.49
N ALA A 77 13.76 -12.00 3.48
CA ALA A 77 15.16 -11.86 3.06
C ALA A 77 15.32 -11.96 1.55
N GLY A 78 16.36 -11.35 1.01
CA GLY A 78 16.85 -11.57 -0.35
C GLY A 78 18.35 -11.88 -0.33
N ALA A 79 18.98 -11.96 -1.50
CA ALA A 79 20.43 -12.12 -1.61
C ALA A 79 21.20 -10.88 -1.12
N GLY A 80 20.62 -9.68 -1.28
CA GLY A 80 21.15 -8.40 -0.83
C GLY A 80 20.28 -7.73 0.23
N GLY A 81 20.87 -6.79 0.97
CA GLY A 81 20.18 -6.01 1.99
C GLY A 81 20.02 -6.72 3.34
N GLN A 82 19.48 -6.00 4.32
CA GLN A 82 19.22 -6.54 5.65
C GLN A 82 17.87 -7.27 5.70
N PRO A 83 17.79 -8.44 6.35
CA PRO A 83 16.52 -9.14 6.49
C PRO A 83 15.55 -8.37 7.38
N ILE A 84 14.28 -8.41 7.03
CA ILE A 84 13.19 -7.89 7.85
C ILE A 84 12.73 -9.02 8.78
N ILE A 85 12.73 -8.75 10.09
CA ILE A 85 12.23 -9.69 11.09
C ILE A 85 11.03 -9.04 11.79
N ILE A 86 9.89 -9.70 11.74
CA ILE A 86 8.64 -9.26 12.35
C ILE A 86 8.18 -10.38 13.28
N SER A 87 7.89 -10.05 14.53
CA SER A 87 7.53 -11.04 15.54
C SER A 87 6.52 -10.46 16.50
N GLY A 88 5.55 -11.27 16.93
CA GLY A 88 4.48 -10.83 17.80
C GLY A 88 3.56 -11.97 18.23
N ARG A 89 2.47 -11.61 18.91
CA ARG A 89 1.40 -12.54 19.29
C ARG A 89 0.23 -12.53 18.32
N GLU A 90 0.16 -11.52 17.46
CA GLU A 90 -0.87 -11.39 16.44
C GLU A 90 -0.46 -12.11 15.15
N PRO A 91 -1.40 -12.73 14.42
CA PRO A 91 -1.13 -13.36 13.13
C PRO A 91 -0.94 -12.33 12.00
N GLU A 92 -1.25 -11.06 12.24
CA GLU A 92 -1.08 -9.97 11.28
C GLU A 92 0.39 -9.57 11.12
N ILE A 93 0.89 -9.66 9.89
CA ILE A 93 2.25 -9.28 9.53
C ILE A 93 2.21 -7.93 8.81
N ARG A 94 2.62 -6.89 9.54
CA ARG A 94 2.72 -5.52 9.06
C ARG A 94 4.19 -5.20 8.77
N ILE A 95 4.52 -5.18 7.49
CA ILE A 95 5.88 -4.99 7.01
C ILE A 95 6.21 -3.48 7.01
N PRO A 96 7.32 -3.06 7.64
CA PRO A 96 7.71 -1.64 7.66
C PRO A 96 8.01 -1.12 6.24
N PRO A 97 7.37 -0.04 5.78
CA PRO A 97 7.51 0.48 4.41
C PRO A 97 8.96 0.72 3.96
N ASP A 98 9.75 1.45 4.75
CA ASP A 98 11.13 1.80 4.37
C ASP A 98 12.02 0.55 4.20
N LYS A 99 11.81 -0.45 5.07
CA LYS A 99 12.57 -1.71 5.00
C LYS A 99 12.13 -2.56 3.80
N TRP A 100 10.84 -2.55 3.51
CA TRP A 100 10.26 -3.23 2.35
C TRP A 100 10.81 -2.66 1.05
N GLU A 101 10.78 -1.33 0.90
CA GLU A 101 11.35 -0.67 -0.27
C GLU A 101 12.84 -1.01 -0.39
N ALA A 102 13.62 -0.85 0.69
CA ALA A 102 15.05 -1.13 0.67
C ALA A 102 15.38 -2.56 0.24
N ILE A 103 14.65 -3.57 0.74
CA ILE A 103 14.91 -4.97 0.36
C ILE A 103 14.50 -5.27 -1.08
N LEU A 104 13.40 -4.70 -1.57
CA LEU A 104 13.00 -4.88 -2.97
C LEU A 104 13.99 -4.23 -3.93
N GLN A 105 14.44 -3.00 -3.63
CA GLN A 105 15.43 -2.29 -4.45
C GLN A 105 16.77 -3.05 -4.51
N ALA A 106 17.23 -3.61 -3.38
CA ALA A 106 18.47 -4.35 -3.30
C ALA A 106 18.44 -5.70 -4.06
N ASN A 107 17.26 -6.20 -4.44
CA ASN A 107 17.06 -7.54 -5.01
C ASN A 107 16.25 -7.53 -6.32
N ARG A 108 16.24 -6.43 -7.06
CA ARG A 108 15.58 -6.35 -8.39
C ARG A 108 16.01 -7.50 -9.30
N GLY A 109 15.04 -8.11 -9.97
CA GLY A 109 15.26 -9.27 -10.86
C GLY A 109 15.59 -10.59 -10.14
N GLY A 110 15.75 -10.57 -8.80
CA GLY A 110 16.10 -11.72 -7.98
C GLY A 110 14.90 -12.36 -7.29
N GLU A 111 15.18 -13.06 -6.19
CA GLU A 111 14.18 -13.73 -5.37
C GLU A 111 14.01 -13.05 -4.00
N LEU A 112 12.78 -13.12 -3.49
CA LEU A 112 12.41 -12.76 -2.14
C LEU A 112 11.95 -14.01 -1.39
N TYR A 113 12.57 -14.26 -0.24
CA TYR A 113 12.30 -15.39 0.62
C TYR A 113 11.49 -14.95 1.83
N ILE A 114 10.43 -15.68 2.15
CA ILE A 114 9.63 -15.48 3.35
C ILE A 114 9.65 -16.79 4.15
N ASP A 115 10.36 -16.77 5.28
CA ASP A 115 10.37 -17.84 6.27
C ASP A 115 9.35 -17.53 7.36
N ILE A 116 8.45 -18.47 7.64
CA ILE A 116 7.38 -18.29 8.64
C ILE A 116 7.55 -19.31 9.76
N PHE A 117 7.55 -18.79 10.98
CA PHE A 117 7.67 -19.55 12.22
C PHE A 117 6.45 -19.25 13.09
N VAL A 118 5.89 -20.29 13.71
CA VAL A 118 4.82 -20.15 14.69
C VAL A 118 5.15 -20.93 15.96
N GLU A 119 4.76 -20.43 17.12
CA GLU A 119 4.92 -21.11 18.41
C GLU A 119 3.57 -21.68 18.83
N ILE A 120 3.50 -23.00 19.05
CA ILE A 120 2.30 -23.68 19.56
C ILE A 120 2.72 -24.50 20.78
N GLU A 121 2.10 -24.23 21.93
CA GLU A 121 2.38 -24.94 23.19
C GLU A 121 3.88 -24.89 23.56
N GLY A 122 4.52 -23.74 23.34
CA GLY A 122 5.94 -23.52 23.63
C GLY A 122 6.93 -24.16 22.64
N ARG A 123 6.44 -24.74 21.53
CA ARG A 123 7.27 -25.32 20.46
C ARG A 123 7.21 -24.47 19.21
N TRP A 124 8.38 -24.10 18.68
CA TRP A 124 8.47 -23.41 17.40
C TRP A 124 8.36 -24.39 16.25
N LEU A 125 7.51 -24.08 15.28
CA LEU A 125 7.36 -24.77 14.01
C LEU A 125 7.83 -23.84 12.90
N GLN A 126 8.67 -24.33 12.00
CA GLN A 126 9.06 -23.62 10.77
C GLN A 126 8.35 -24.27 9.58
N TYR A 127 7.56 -23.48 8.87
CA TYR A 127 6.91 -23.93 7.64
C TYR A 127 7.84 -23.84 6.44
N LYS A 128 7.47 -24.55 5.37
CA LYS A 128 8.17 -24.46 4.08
C LYS A 128 8.20 -23.02 3.61
N ARG A 129 9.41 -22.57 3.26
CA ARG A 129 9.70 -21.23 2.73
C ARG A 129 8.81 -20.89 1.54
N ILE A 130 8.31 -19.66 1.52
CA ILE A 130 7.67 -19.06 0.35
C ILE A 130 8.77 -18.33 -0.43
N THR A 131 8.83 -18.56 -1.74
CA THR A 131 9.80 -17.91 -2.63
C THR A 131 9.04 -17.17 -3.72
N ASN A 132 9.24 -15.85 -3.78
CA ASN A 132 8.65 -14.98 -4.78
C ASN A 132 9.75 -14.39 -5.66
N ARG A 133 9.42 -13.99 -6.88
CA ARG A 133 10.36 -13.28 -7.76
C ARG A 133 10.13 -11.77 -7.66
N ILE A 134 11.20 -10.99 -7.65
CA ILE A 134 11.12 -9.54 -7.76
C ILE A 134 11.30 -9.17 -9.23
N ALA A 135 10.40 -8.37 -9.79
CA ALA A 135 10.52 -7.90 -11.17
C ALA A 135 11.75 -6.98 -11.33
N GLN A 136 12.27 -6.90 -12.56
CA GLN A 136 13.33 -5.94 -12.87
C GLN A 136 12.79 -4.51 -12.90
N ASP A 137 11.65 -4.34 -13.59
CA ASP A 137 11.05 -3.06 -13.90
C ASP A 137 9.93 -2.71 -12.91
N ASN A 138 9.71 -1.40 -12.75
CA ASN A 138 8.59 -0.88 -11.98
C ASN A 138 7.27 -1.09 -12.73
N ILE A 139 6.17 -1.17 -11.98
CA ILE A 139 4.83 -0.96 -12.53
C ILE A 139 4.46 0.53 -12.53
N ASP A 140 3.40 0.89 -13.25
CA ASP A 140 2.78 2.22 -13.15
C ASP A 140 2.43 2.53 -11.68
N GLY A 141 2.90 3.67 -11.18
CA GLY A 141 2.88 3.97 -9.74
C GLY A 141 1.51 4.39 -9.18
N TYR A 142 0.52 4.63 -10.03
CA TYR A 142 -0.77 5.18 -9.63
C TYR A 142 -1.93 4.40 -10.21
N LEU A 143 -2.97 4.21 -9.39
CA LEU A 143 -4.27 3.71 -9.80
C LEU A 143 -5.28 4.85 -9.71
N VAL A 144 -5.98 5.11 -10.80
CA VAL A 144 -7.10 6.07 -10.82
C VAL A 144 -8.41 5.29 -10.87
N TYR A 145 -9.32 5.59 -9.95
CA TYR A 145 -10.61 4.93 -9.84
C TYR A 145 -11.71 5.90 -9.48
N ARG A 146 -12.93 5.47 -9.80
CA ARG A 146 -14.14 6.15 -9.41
C ARG A 146 -14.69 5.50 -8.14
N LEU A 147 -14.84 6.29 -7.09
CA LEU A 147 -15.52 5.86 -5.88
C LEU A 147 -17.02 6.14 -6.00
N LEU A 148 -17.83 5.08 -5.82
CA LEU A 148 -19.29 5.13 -5.89
C LEU A 148 -19.87 4.61 -4.57
N ARG A 149 -20.82 5.34 -3.99
CA ARG A 149 -21.59 4.82 -2.85
C ARG A 149 -22.64 3.81 -3.33
N PRO A 150 -23.00 2.78 -2.54
CA PRO A 150 -23.96 1.74 -2.95
C PRO A 150 -25.33 2.25 -3.43
N LEU A 151 -25.79 3.41 -2.93
CA LEU A 151 -27.07 4.03 -3.29
C LEU A 151 -26.96 5.10 -4.39
N TYR A 152 -25.97 5.00 -5.29
CA TYR A 152 -25.73 5.97 -6.37
C TYR A 152 -26.93 6.23 -7.29
N ASN A 153 -27.96 5.37 -7.28
CA ASN A 153 -29.19 5.53 -8.07
C ASN A 153 -30.34 6.26 -7.34
N LEU A 154 -30.24 6.48 -6.03
CA LEU A 154 -31.36 6.89 -5.16
C LEU A 154 -31.14 8.22 -4.43
N VAL A 155 -29.92 8.73 -4.41
CA VAL A 155 -29.54 10.02 -3.81
C VAL A 155 -28.81 10.86 -4.86
N PRO A 156 -28.78 12.20 -4.71
CA PRO A 156 -27.79 13.02 -5.42
C PRO A 156 -26.42 12.35 -5.31
N MET A 157 -25.55 12.52 -6.32
CA MET A 157 -24.24 11.85 -6.41
C MET A 157 -23.24 12.36 -5.34
N ASP A 158 -23.71 12.68 -4.15
CA ASP A 158 -22.98 13.21 -3.02
C ASP A 158 -21.93 12.19 -2.55
N GLY A 159 -20.67 12.63 -2.59
CA GLY A 159 -19.51 11.80 -2.31
C GLY A 159 -19.04 10.89 -3.46
N MET A 160 -19.59 11.00 -4.68
CA MET A 160 -18.92 10.44 -5.86
C MET A 160 -17.65 11.24 -6.14
N GLY A 161 -16.56 10.55 -6.45
CA GLY A 161 -15.34 11.21 -6.89
C GLY A 161 -14.46 10.31 -7.75
N LEU A 162 -13.61 10.97 -8.53
CA LEU A 162 -12.42 10.38 -9.13
C LEU A 162 -11.27 10.59 -8.16
N TYR A 163 -10.62 9.48 -7.81
CA TYR A 163 -9.49 9.44 -6.88
C TYR A 163 -8.30 8.80 -7.58
N GLN A 164 -7.12 9.24 -7.22
CA GLN A 164 -5.88 8.53 -7.54
C GLN A 164 -5.27 8.03 -6.25
N ARG A 165 -4.66 6.85 -6.32
CA ARG A 165 -3.93 6.23 -5.22
C ARG A 165 -2.57 5.79 -5.69
N THR A 166 -1.53 6.07 -4.92
CA THR A 166 -0.20 5.51 -5.18
C THR A 166 -0.17 4.05 -4.78
N LEU A 167 0.39 3.22 -5.66
CA LEU A 167 0.60 1.79 -5.42
C LEU A 167 1.81 1.50 -4.53
N ALA A 168 2.63 2.52 -4.24
CA ALA A 168 3.82 2.40 -3.40
C ALA A 168 3.54 2.64 -1.90
N THR A 169 2.60 3.52 -1.57
CA THR A 169 2.30 3.89 -0.16
C THR A 169 0.82 3.77 0.20
N PHE A 170 -0.05 3.55 -0.78
CA PHE A 170 -1.50 3.58 -0.64
C PHE A 170 -2.12 4.95 -0.35
N ASP A 171 -1.34 6.04 -0.38
CA ASP A 171 -1.87 7.40 -0.25
C ASP A 171 -2.87 7.70 -1.37
N GLU A 172 -4.01 8.25 -1.00
CA GLU A 172 -5.10 8.61 -1.90
C GLU A 172 -5.25 10.14 -1.96
N SER A 173 -5.46 10.66 -3.16
CA SER A 173 -5.79 12.07 -3.37
C SER A 173 -6.97 12.23 -4.32
N LEU A 174 -7.80 13.22 -4.05
CA LEU A 174 -8.95 13.58 -4.88
C LEU A 174 -8.50 14.22 -6.20
N ILE A 175 -9.03 13.75 -7.33
CA ILE A 175 -8.90 14.42 -8.64
C ILE A 175 -10.09 15.34 -8.88
N LEU A 176 -11.31 14.79 -8.77
CA LEU A 176 -12.54 15.53 -9.04
C LEU A 176 -13.68 14.94 -8.20
N ARG A 177 -14.47 15.80 -7.55
CA ARG A 177 -15.62 15.39 -6.74
C ARG A 177 -16.90 15.96 -7.35
N SER A 178 -18.00 15.25 -7.17
CA SER A 178 -19.31 15.59 -7.75
C SER A 178 -19.83 16.97 -7.35
N ASP A 179 -19.50 17.45 -6.15
CA ASP A 179 -19.84 18.80 -5.68
C ASP A 179 -19.27 19.89 -6.59
N SER A 180 -18.10 19.65 -7.17
CA SER A 180 -17.43 20.54 -8.13
C SER A 180 -18.19 20.65 -9.46
N ILE A 181 -19.16 19.75 -9.71
CA ILE A 181 -20.07 19.77 -10.85
C ILE A 181 -21.54 19.76 -10.41
N SER A 182 -21.85 20.40 -9.28
CA SER A 182 -23.21 20.57 -8.73
C SER A 182 -23.95 19.26 -8.49
N GLY A 183 -23.27 18.26 -7.91
CA GLY A 183 -23.83 16.94 -7.64
C GLY A 183 -23.96 16.07 -8.89
N GLY A 184 -23.31 16.47 -9.99
CA GLY A 184 -23.26 15.70 -11.22
C GLY A 184 -22.49 14.38 -11.08
N CYS A 185 -22.75 13.44 -11.99
CA CYS A 185 -21.97 12.21 -12.09
C CYS A 185 -20.76 12.40 -13.00
N MET A 186 -19.70 11.64 -12.71
CA MET A 186 -18.51 11.52 -13.57
C MET A 186 -18.39 10.07 -13.99
N ASN A 187 -18.13 9.84 -15.27
CA ASN A 187 -17.97 8.50 -15.82
C ASN A 187 -16.71 8.42 -16.67
N CYS A 188 -16.17 7.20 -16.74
CA CYS A 188 -15.04 6.75 -17.56
C CYS A 188 -13.94 7.80 -17.72
N HIS A 189 -12.96 7.78 -16.82
CA HIS A 189 -11.65 8.40 -17.03
C HIS A 189 -10.77 7.42 -17.83
N THR A 190 -10.33 7.82 -19.02
CA THR A 190 -9.40 7.04 -19.83
C THR A 190 -8.14 7.86 -20.08
N PHE A 191 -7.00 7.17 -20.10
CA PHE A 191 -5.69 7.79 -20.30
C PHE A 191 -5.09 7.27 -21.60
N HIS A 192 -4.63 8.17 -22.46
CA HIS A 192 -3.87 7.78 -23.64
C HIS A 192 -2.52 7.19 -23.20
N LYS A 193 -2.32 5.89 -23.44
CA LYS A 193 -1.09 5.16 -23.07
C LYS A 193 -0.69 5.37 -21.59
N ASN A 194 -1.67 5.34 -20.69
CA ASN A 194 -1.48 5.55 -19.25
C ASN A 194 -0.84 6.92 -18.87
N SER A 195 -0.84 7.90 -19.77
CA SER A 195 -0.28 9.23 -19.52
C SER A 195 -1.29 10.16 -18.84
N PRO A 196 -0.94 10.78 -17.70
CA PRO A 196 -1.83 11.75 -17.03
C PRO A 196 -2.01 13.04 -17.84
N ASP A 197 -1.09 13.33 -18.76
CA ASP A 197 -1.16 14.53 -19.60
C ASP A 197 -2.30 14.45 -20.62
N ASN A 198 -2.73 13.24 -21.00
CA ASN A 198 -3.73 13.03 -22.02
C ASN A 198 -4.82 12.13 -21.46
N MET A 199 -5.83 12.74 -20.84
CA MET A 199 -6.95 12.02 -20.27
C MET A 199 -8.29 12.56 -20.76
N LEU A 200 -9.29 11.71 -20.77
CA LEU A 200 -10.66 12.08 -21.13
C LEU A 200 -11.59 11.54 -20.05
N PHE A 201 -12.53 12.36 -19.61
CA PHE A 201 -13.62 11.91 -18.75
C PHE A 201 -14.96 12.49 -19.17
N HIS A 202 -16.04 11.77 -18.87
CA HIS A 202 -17.40 12.22 -19.11
C HIS A 202 -18.03 12.76 -17.84
N PHE A 203 -18.91 13.75 -17.97
CA PHE A 203 -19.71 14.22 -16.86
C PHE A 203 -21.16 14.46 -17.28
N ARG A 204 -22.06 14.41 -16.30
CA ARG A 204 -23.45 14.82 -16.41
C ARG A 204 -23.84 15.58 -15.15
N SER A 205 -24.30 16.80 -15.32
CA SER A 205 -24.75 17.71 -14.27
C SER A 205 -26.01 18.43 -14.75
N ASP A 206 -26.92 18.69 -13.85
CA ASP A 206 -28.11 19.48 -14.16
C ASP A 206 -27.75 20.96 -14.41
N VAL A 207 -26.68 21.44 -13.76
CA VAL A 207 -26.21 22.83 -13.87
C VAL A 207 -25.25 23.01 -15.04
N HIS A 208 -24.30 22.09 -15.22
CA HIS A 208 -23.24 22.21 -16.23
C HIS A 208 -23.51 21.42 -17.52
N GLY A 209 -24.69 20.80 -17.59
CA GLY A 209 -25.11 19.92 -18.68
C GLY A 209 -24.32 18.62 -18.71
N ARG A 210 -24.27 18.01 -19.88
CA ARG A 210 -23.58 16.74 -20.15
C ARG A 210 -22.46 16.96 -21.17
N GLY A 211 -21.39 16.20 -21.10
CA GLY A 211 -20.30 16.32 -22.07
C GLY A 211 -19.06 15.51 -21.73
N SER A 212 -18.06 15.64 -22.60
CA SER A 212 -16.73 15.06 -22.41
C SER A 212 -15.73 16.17 -22.16
N VAL A 213 -14.83 15.96 -21.22
CA VAL A 213 -13.69 16.85 -20.99
C VAL A 213 -12.44 16.10 -21.45
N LEU A 214 -11.73 16.71 -22.39
CA LEU A 214 -10.42 16.28 -22.85
C LEU A 214 -9.36 17.12 -22.16
N ILE A 215 -8.44 16.46 -21.48
CA ILE A 215 -7.23 17.05 -20.92
C ILE A 215 -6.08 16.77 -21.89
N ARG A 216 -5.34 17.83 -22.23
CA ARG A 216 -4.08 17.77 -22.98
C ARG A 216 -3.06 18.66 -22.31
N GLY A 217 -2.07 18.05 -21.65
CA GLY A 217 -1.14 18.72 -20.75
C GLY A 217 -1.89 19.52 -19.69
N GLN A 218 -1.71 20.83 -19.70
CA GLN A 218 -2.35 21.74 -18.74
C GLN A 218 -3.69 22.32 -19.22
N THR A 219 -4.18 21.91 -20.38
CA THR A 219 -5.43 22.44 -20.95
C THR A 219 -6.58 21.46 -20.78
N ALA A 220 -7.72 21.97 -20.30
CA ALA A 220 -8.98 21.23 -20.24
C ALA A 220 -9.97 21.79 -21.26
N LEU A 221 -10.52 20.93 -22.11
CA LEU A 221 -11.45 21.29 -23.18
C LEU A 221 -12.75 20.51 -23.02
N LYS A 222 -13.88 21.20 -22.87
CA LYS A 222 -15.19 20.58 -23.02
C LYS A 222 -15.46 20.36 -24.51
N LEU A 223 -15.59 19.10 -24.91
CA LEU A 223 -15.87 18.73 -26.30
C LEU A 223 -17.37 18.85 -26.57
N ASP A 224 -17.71 19.62 -27.61
CA ASP A 224 -19.00 19.54 -28.28
C ASP A 224 -18.83 18.69 -29.54
N VAL A 225 -19.46 17.53 -29.52
CA VAL A 225 -19.47 16.57 -30.65
C VAL A 225 -20.86 16.48 -31.28
N SER A 226 -21.76 17.40 -30.94
CA SER A 226 -23.09 17.43 -31.51
C SER A 226 -23.04 17.77 -32.99
N THR A 227 -23.96 17.18 -33.74
CA THR A 227 -24.17 17.40 -35.17
C THR A 227 -25.65 17.64 -35.42
N GLU A 228 -26.01 18.12 -36.61
CA GLU A 228 -27.44 18.25 -37.01
C GLU A 228 -28.19 16.92 -36.93
N PHE A 229 -27.50 15.80 -37.18
CA PHE A 229 -28.07 14.45 -37.10
C PHE A 229 -28.11 13.89 -35.67
N ASN A 230 -27.15 14.24 -34.81
CA ASN A 230 -27.04 13.72 -33.45
C ASN A 230 -26.64 14.80 -32.44
N ALA A 231 -27.58 15.21 -31.59
CA ALA A 231 -27.36 16.19 -30.52
C ALA A 231 -26.83 15.57 -29.21
N SER A 232 -26.53 14.25 -29.19
CA SER A 232 -26.01 13.59 -27.99
C SER A 232 -24.52 13.88 -27.78
N PRO A 233 -24.07 14.10 -26.53
CA PRO A 233 -22.64 14.17 -26.25
C PRO A 233 -21.98 12.81 -26.48
N ALA A 234 -20.66 12.81 -26.64
CA ALA A 234 -19.88 11.58 -26.70
C ALA A 234 -20.10 10.73 -25.44
N ALA A 235 -20.33 9.44 -25.65
CA ALA A 235 -20.63 8.47 -24.59
C ALA A 235 -19.57 7.36 -24.48
N TYR A 236 -18.76 7.19 -25.52
CA TYR A 236 -17.69 6.19 -25.59
C TYR A 236 -16.39 6.88 -25.97
N THR A 237 -15.28 6.33 -25.48
CA THR A 237 -13.94 6.83 -25.76
C THR A 237 -13.11 5.73 -26.36
N ASP A 238 -12.32 6.10 -27.37
CA ASP A 238 -11.23 5.29 -27.88
C ASP A 238 -10.04 6.20 -28.15
N TRP A 239 -8.85 5.69 -27.92
CA TRP A 239 -7.59 6.37 -28.19
C TRP A 239 -6.87 5.62 -29.30
N HIS A 240 -6.68 6.27 -30.44
CA HIS A 240 -5.96 5.74 -31.61
C HIS A 240 -4.60 6.41 -31.77
#